data_AF-A0A0K0Y7R7-F1
#
_entry.id   AF-A0A0K0Y7R7-F1
#
_cell.length_a   1.000
_cell.length_b   1.000
_cell.length_c   1.000
_cell.angle_alpha   90.00
_cell.angle_beta   90.00
_cell.angle_gamma   90.00
#
_symmetry.space_group_name_H-M   'P 1'
#
loop_
_entity.id
_entity.type
_entity.pdbx_description
1 polymer ?
#
loop_
_entity_poly.entity_id
_entity_poly.type
_entity_poly.pdbx_seq_one_letter_code
_entity_poly.pdbx_strand_id
1 'polypeptide(L)'
;MGMILANTSWLAVIVSLVLCMGLGFAWYNPKSPTGQIWMKGAGVTEDSPPVDMGLAMGMNTLGLFLAAIFVGGVGFSASILAILAYGALNTAGGLFAGKSVNVGLMHTGYWLVGAIIITLVHAILG
;
A
#
# COMPACT_ATOMS: atom_id res chain seq x y z
N MET A 1 7.06 -18.88 -8.99
CA MET A 1 7.77 -18.45 -7.76
C MET A 1 9.29 -18.46 -7.89
N GLY A 2 9.92 -19.53 -8.40
CA GLY A 2 11.39 -19.62 -8.49
C GLY A 2 12.08 -18.43 -9.14
N MET A 3 11.58 -17.92 -10.28
CA MET A 3 12.18 -16.77 -10.97
C MET A 3 12.00 -15.43 -10.24
N ILE A 4 10.87 -15.23 -9.53
CA ILE A 4 10.59 -13.97 -8.83
C ILE A 4 11.59 -13.81 -7.70
N LEU A 5 11.74 -14.83 -6.85
CA LEU A 5 12.64 -14.75 -5.69
C LEU A 5 14.12 -14.86 -6.06
N ALA A 6 14.48 -15.64 -7.08
CA ALA A 6 15.88 -15.87 -7.43
C ALA A 6 16.58 -14.65 -8.04
N ASN A 7 15.84 -13.76 -8.71
CA ASN A 7 16.38 -12.56 -9.36
C ASN A 7 15.98 -11.26 -8.65
N THR A 8 15.51 -11.35 -7.40
CA THR A 8 15.14 -10.16 -6.61
C THR A 8 16.38 -9.53 -5.98
N SER A 9 16.58 -8.23 -6.21
CA SER A 9 17.51 -7.44 -5.38
C SER A 9 16.89 -7.20 -4.01
N TRP A 10 17.38 -7.91 -2.99
CA TRP A 10 16.91 -7.75 -1.61
C TRP A 10 17.17 -6.35 -1.05
N LEU A 11 18.22 -5.67 -1.53
CA LEU A 11 18.45 -4.28 -1.21
C LEU A 11 17.34 -3.39 -1.78
N ALA A 12 16.97 -3.58 -3.05
CA ALA A 12 15.86 -2.85 -3.66
C ALA A 12 14.53 -3.10 -2.93
N VAL A 13 14.29 -4.33 -2.46
CA VAL A 13 13.11 -4.68 -1.65
C VAL A 13 13.09 -3.92 -0.33
N ILE A 14 14.19 -3.96 0.43
CA ILE A 14 14.27 -3.29 1.75
C ILE A 14 14.13 -1.77 1.59
N VAL A 15 14.81 -1.17 0.61
CA VAL A 15 14.72 0.27 0.35
C VAL A 15 13.30 0.66 -0.08
N SER A 16 12.67 -0.14 -0.95
CA SER A 16 11.29 0.09 -1.36
C SER A 16 10.32 0.01 -0.18
N LEU A 17 10.48 -0.98 0.69
CA LEU A 17 9.67 -1.15 1.90
C LEU A 17 9.74 0.10 2.77
N VAL A 18 10.95 0.58 3.09
CA VAL A 18 11.15 1.77 3.93
C VAL A 18 10.53 3.02 3.28
N LEU A 19 10.71 3.23 1.98
CA LEU A 19 10.14 4.37 1.27
C LEU A 19 8.61 4.31 1.23
N CYS A 20 8.02 3.14 1.00
CA CYS A 20 6.57 2.95 1.01
C CYS A 20 5.96 3.08 2.41
N MET A 21 6.68 2.70 3.46
CA MET A 21 6.30 2.99 4.85
C MET A 21 6.29 4.50 5.12
N GLY A 22 7.33 5.21 4.66
CA GLY A 22 7.39 6.67 4.74
C GLY A 22 6.25 7.35 3.97
N LEU A 23 5.94 6.85 2.77
CA LEU A 23 4.76 7.26 2.01
C LEU A 23 3.49 7.02 2.83
N GLY A 24 3.32 5.84 3.42
CA GLY A 24 2.15 5.49 4.22
C GLY A 24 1.97 6.43 5.41
N PHE A 25 3.07 6.75 6.11
CA PHE A 25 3.08 7.71 7.22
C PHE A 25 2.60 9.09 6.77
N ALA A 26 3.03 9.58 5.61
CA ALA A 26 2.58 10.86 5.07
C ALA A 26 1.13 10.81 4.55
N TRP A 27 0.77 9.72 3.85
CA TRP A 27 -0.50 9.55 3.16
C TRP A 27 -1.67 9.38 4.12
N TYR A 28 -1.47 8.69 5.24
CA TYR A 28 -2.49 8.48 6.27
C TYR A 28 -2.31 9.39 7.50
N ASN A 29 -1.46 10.40 7.40
CA ASN A 29 -1.28 11.37 8.48
C ASN A 29 -2.56 12.20 8.71
N PRO A 30 -3.07 12.34 9.94
CA PRO A 30 -4.25 13.18 10.23
C PRO A 30 -4.11 14.65 9.80
N LYS A 31 -2.87 15.14 9.69
CA LYS A 31 -2.55 16.49 9.25
C LYS A 31 -2.45 16.63 7.74
N SER A 32 -2.44 15.52 6.97
CA SER A 32 -2.41 15.57 5.51
C SER A 32 -3.84 15.53 4.93
N PRO A 33 -4.08 16.17 3.77
CA PRO A 33 -5.41 16.13 3.13
C PRO A 33 -5.91 14.71 2.87
N THR A 34 -5.03 13.80 2.45
CA THR A 34 -5.36 12.39 2.18
C THR A 34 -5.72 11.64 3.46
N GLY A 35 -5.02 11.90 4.57
CA GLY A 35 -5.34 11.30 5.85
C GLY A 35 -6.69 11.78 6.39
N GLN A 36 -7.01 13.07 6.26
CA GLN A 36 -8.33 13.61 6.65
C GLN A 36 -9.48 12.99 5.85
N ILE A 37 -9.30 12.82 4.53
CA ILE A 37 -10.28 12.15 3.66
C ILE A 37 -10.47 10.70 4.08
N TRP A 38 -9.37 9.97 4.31
CA TRP A 38 -9.41 8.58 4.75
C TRP A 38 -10.08 8.45 6.12
N MET A 39 -9.70 9.25 7.12
CA MET A 39 -10.26 9.22 8.47
C MET A 39 -11.77 9.43 8.47
N LYS A 40 -12.23 10.49 7.80
CA LYS A 40 -13.65 10.80 7.66
C LYS A 40 -14.41 9.66 7.01
N GLY A 41 -13.82 9.05 5.97
CA GLY A 41 -14.44 7.93 5.26
C GLY A 41 -14.42 6.60 6.02
N ALA A 42 -13.44 6.39 6.88
CA ALA A 42 -13.26 5.18 7.66
C ALA A 42 -13.93 5.25 9.04
N GLY A 43 -14.45 6.41 9.43
CA GLY A 43 -15.10 6.63 10.73
C GLY A 43 -14.13 6.58 11.91
N VAL A 44 -12.87 6.93 11.69
CA VAL A 44 -11.83 6.94 12.73
C VAL A 44 -11.44 8.36 13.09
N THR A 45 -11.07 8.59 14.35
CA THR A 45 -10.60 9.87 14.87
C THR A 45 -9.22 9.70 15.50
N GLU A 46 -8.51 10.81 15.73
CA GLU A 46 -7.23 10.78 16.45
C GLU A 46 -7.41 10.21 17.86
N ASP A 47 -8.53 10.52 18.52
CA ASP A 47 -8.84 10.09 19.89
C ASP A 47 -9.45 8.68 19.99
N SER A 48 -9.80 8.07 18.85
CA SER A 48 -10.40 6.73 18.78
C SER A 48 -9.73 5.92 17.67
N PRO A 49 -8.50 5.44 17.91
CA PRO A 49 -7.77 4.63 16.96
C PRO A 49 -8.48 3.30 16.67
N PRO A 50 -8.22 2.67 15.50
CA PRO A 50 -8.66 1.30 15.24
C PRO A 50 -8.27 0.33 16.36
N VAL A 51 -9.20 -0.57 16.71
CA VAL A 51 -9.10 -1.55 17.82
C VAL A 51 -7.81 -2.36 17.76
N ASP A 52 -7.34 -2.71 16.56
CA ASP A 52 -6.13 -3.52 16.34
C ASP A 52 -5.05 -2.78 15.52
N MET A 53 -4.76 -1.52 15.86
CA MET A 53 -3.79 -0.71 15.13
C MET A 53 -2.42 -1.39 14.97
N GLY A 54 -1.93 -2.09 15.99
CA GLY A 54 -0.65 -2.81 15.92
C GLY A 54 -0.66 -3.93 14.86
N LEU A 55 -1.73 -4.73 14.81
CA LEU A 55 -1.90 -5.77 13.80
C LEU A 55 -2.07 -5.15 12.40
N ALA A 56 -2.82 -4.06 12.29
CA ALA A 56 -3.02 -3.35 11.02
C ALA A 56 -1.69 -2.83 10.45
N MET A 57 -0.82 -2.27 11.30
CA MET A 57 0.52 -1.81 10.90
C MET A 57 1.44 -2.98 10.54
N GLY A 58 1.38 -4.09 11.28
CA GLY A 58 2.14 -5.31 10.96
C GLY A 58 1.73 -5.90 9.60
N MET A 59 0.43 -6.00 9.35
CA MET A 59 -0.11 -6.48 8.08
C MET A 59 0.18 -5.53 6.92
N ASN A 60 0.16 -4.21 7.15
CA ASN A 60 0.57 -3.23 6.16
C ASN A 60 2.05 -3.40 5.80
N THR A 61 2.93 -3.52 6.79
CA THR A 61 4.37 -3.73 6.58
C THR A 61 4.64 -5.02 5.80
N LEU A 62 3.99 -6.12 6.18
CA LEU A 62 4.08 -7.39 5.44
C LEU A 62 3.56 -7.22 4.00
N GLY A 63 2.43 -6.54 3.82
CA GLY A 63 1.85 -6.26 2.52
C GLY A 63 2.81 -5.47 1.62
N LEU A 64 3.47 -4.44 2.14
CA LEU A 64 4.46 -3.65 1.40
C LEU A 64 5.72 -4.45 1.05
N PHE A 65 6.17 -5.32 1.95
CA PHE A 65 7.29 -6.22 1.68
C PHE A 65 6.97 -7.17 0.52
N LEU A 66 5.78 -7.79 0.56
CA LEU A 66 5.30 -8.66 -0.51
C LEU A 66 5.07 -7.89 -1.82
N ALA A 67 4.57 -6.66 -1.73
CA ALA A 67 4.41 -5.77 -2.89
C ALA A 67 5.76 -5.45 -3.54
N ALA A 68 6.80 -5.17 -2.73
CA ALA A 68 8.13 -4.88 -3.25
C ALA A 68 8.69 -6.05 -4.06
N ILE A 69 8.52 -7.29 -3.58
CA ILE A 69 8.90 -8.52 -4.30
C ILE A 69 8.07 -8.68 -5.57
N PHE A 70 6.74 -8.55 -5.46
CA PHE A 70 5.83 -8.79 -6.57
C PHE A 70 6.01 -7.78 -7.71
N VAL A 71 6.02 -6.49 -7.39
CA VAL A 71 6.12 -5.42 -8.38
C VAL A 71 7.49 -5.44 -9.07
N GLY A 72 8.57 -5.67 -8.32
CA GLY A 72 9.91 -5.83 -8.88
C GLY A 72 10.04 -7.04 -9.80
N GLY A 73 9.36 -8.16 -9.50
CA GLY A 73 9.51 -9.41 -10.24
C GLY A 73 8.56 -9.64 -11.41
N VAL A 74 7.41 -8.96 -11.46
CA VAL A 74 6.33 -9.24 -12.44
C VAL A 74 6.18 -8.12 -13.49
N GLY A 75 6.80 -6.97 -13.27
CA GLY A 75 6.78 -5.84 -14.19
C GLY A 75 5.61 -4.89 -13.96
N PHE A 76 5.77 -3.65 -14.43
CA PHE A 76 4.90 -2.53 -14.05
C PHE A 76 3.45 -2.71 -14.50
N SER A 77 3.19 -3.03 -15.77
CA SER A 77 1.81 -3.12 -16.30
C SER A 77 0.97 -4.18 -15.58
N ALA A 78 1.56 -5.36 -15.32
CA ALA A 78 0.89 -6.43 -14.59
C ALA A 78 0.63 -6.04 -13.13
N SER A 79 1.57 -5.32 -12.52
CA SER A 79 1.44 -4.79 -11.17
C SER A 79 0.31 -3.78 -11.03
N ILE A 80 0.17 -2.86 -11.99
CA ILE A 80 -0.93 -1.89 -12.02
C ILE A 80 -2.28 -2.60 -12.12
N LEU A 81 -2.42 -3.58 -13.00
CA LEU A 81 -3.66 -4.36 -13.12
C LEU A 81 -4.00 -5.07 -11.80
N ALA A 82 -3.01 -5.70 -11.16
CA ALA A 82 -3.20 -6.36 -9.87
C ALA A 82 -3.63 -5.38 -8.76
N ILE A 83 -3.05 -4.17 -8.72
CA ILE A 83 -3.41 -3.13 -7.74
C ILE A 83 -4.81 -2.59 -7.99
N LEU A 84 -5.22 -2.42 -9.25
CA LEU A 84 -6.59 -2.00 -9.57
C LEU A 84 -7.60 -3.09 -9.20
N ALA A 85 -7.29 -4.36 -9.46
CA ALA A 85 -8.13 -5.48 -9.05
C ALA A 85 -8.25 -5.58 -7.52
N TYR A 86 -7.12 -5.49 -6.80
CA TYR A 86 -7.10 -5.40 -5.35
C TYR A 86 -7.89 -4.18 -4.84
N GLY A 87 -7.71 -3.02 -5.46
CA GLY A 87 -8.39 -1.78 -5.12
C GLY A 87 -9.91 -1.90 -5.23
N ALA A 88 -10.41 -2.51 -6.30
CA ALA A 88 -11.84 -2.77 -6.48
C ALA A 88 -12.39 -3.70 -5.39
N LEU A 89 -11.70 -4.82 -5.11
CA LEU A 89 -12.11 -5.78 -4.08
C LEU A 89 -12.04 -5.20 -2.66
N ASN A 90 -10.97 -4.46 -2.36
CA ASN A 90 -10.80 -3.79 -1.08
C ASN A 90 -11.87 -2.70 -0.87
N THR A 91 -12.23 -1.97 -1.93
CA THR A 91 -13.32 -0.99 -1.89
C THR A 91 -14.65 -1.67 -1.64
N ALA A 92 -14.94 -2.79 -2.32
CA ALA A 92 -16.15 -3.57 -2.09
C ALA A 92 -16.25 -4.06 -0.64
N GLY A 93 -15.17 -4.63 -0.10
CA GLY A 93 -15.12 -5.04 1.31
C GLY A 93 -15.34 -3.87 2.27
N GLY A 94 -14.75 -2.70 1.98
CA GLY A 94 -14.99 -1.47 2.73
C GLY A 94 -16.45 -1.03 2.72
N LEU A 95 -17.11 -1.07 1.57
CA LEU A 95 -18.52 -0.71 1.43
C LEU A 95 -19.44 -1.67 2.19
N PHE A 96 -19.18 -2.98 2.15
CA PHE A 96 -19.91 -3.96 2.96
C PHE A 96 -19.73 -3.72 4.46
N ALA A 97 -18.57 -3.18 4.86
CA ALA A 97 -18.26 -2.80 6.23
C ALA A 97 -18.70 -1.36 6.60
N GLY A 98 -19.46 -0.67 5.74
CA GLY A 98 -19.99 0.68 6.01
C GLY A 98 -19.00 1.83 5.83
N LYS A 99 -17.83 1.59 5.22
CA LYS A 99 -16.86 2.65 4.89
C LYS A 99 -17.23 3.37 3.60
N SER A 100 -16.77 4.61 3.43
CA SER A 100 -17.01 5.35 2.20
C SER A 100 -16.13 4.89 1.02
N VAL A 101 -16.58 5.13 -0.21
CA VAL A 101 -15.81 4.88 -1.43
C VAL A 101 -14.44 5.58 -1.40
N ASN A 102 -14.35 6.75 -0.77
CA ASN A 102 -13.11 7.51 -0.65
C ASN A 102 -12.02 6.73 0.09
N VAL A 103 -12.39 5.86 1.04
CA VAL A 103 -11.42 4.98 1.72
C VAL A 103 -10.79 4.02 0.72
N GLY A 104 -11.62 3.40 -0.12
CA GLY A 104 -11.18 2.50 -1.18
C GLY A 104 -10.25 3.19 -2.19
N LEU A 105 -10.62 4.39 -2.63
CA LEU A 105 -9.79 5.22 -3.51
C LEU A 105 -8.47 5.60 -2.84
N MET A 106 -8.48 5.92 -1.54
CA MET A 106 -7.27 6.30 -0.81
C MET A 106 -6.30 5.13 -0.66
N HIS A 107 -6.80 3.92 -0.42
CA HIS A 107 -6.00 2.71 -0.46
C HIS A 107 -5.46 2.46 -1.87
N THR A 108 -6.33 2.46 -2.88
CA THR A 108 -5.89 2.18 -4.26
C THR A 108 -4.82 3.17 -4.73
N GLY A 109 -5.02 4.47 -4.49
CA GLY A 109 -4.06 5.53 -4.81
C GLY A 109 -2.72 5.35 -4.09
N TYR A 110 -2.74 5.03 -2.79
CA TYR A 110 -1.54 4.73 -2.02
C TYR A 110 -0.71 3.60 -2.65
N TRP A 111 -1.37 2.50 -3.03
CA TRP A 111 -0.70 1.35 -3.63
C TRP A 111 -0.16 1.65 -5.04
N LEU A 112 -0.87 2.46 -5.84
CA LEU A 112 -0.38 2.89 -7.15
C LEU A 112 0.89 3.76 -7.05
N VAL A 113 0.93 4.71 -6.12
CA VAL A 113 2.14 5.50 -5.85
C VAL A 113 3.26 4.61 -5.32
N GLY A 114 2.94 3.67 -4.43
CA GLY A 114 3.89 2.67 -3.95
C GLY A 114 4.49 1.83 -5.08
N ALA A 115 3.69 1.40 -6.06
CA ALA A 115 4.20 0.67 -7.22
C ALA A 115 5.18 1.47 -8.07
N ILE A 116 4.94 2.78 -8.23
CA ILE A 116 5.88 3.69 -8.90
C ILE A 116 7.19 3.74 -8.12
N ILE A 117 7.13 3.95 -6.80
CA ILE A 117 8.33 3.96 -5.93
C ILE A 117 9.10 2.65 -6.08
N ILE A 118 8.43 1.50 -5.92
CA ILE A 118 9.07 0.18 -6.00
C ILE A 118 9.74 -0.02 -7.37
N THR A 119 9.05 0.36 -8.45
CA THR A 119 9.57 0.21 -9.81
C THR A 119 10.82 1.06 -10.02
N LEU A 120 10.81 2.32 -9.56
CA LEU A 120 11.98 3.21 -9.67
C LEU A 120 13.15 2.70 -8.83
N VAL A 121 12.89 2.22 -7.61
CA VAL A 121 13.93 1.67 -6.74
C VAL A 121 14.56 0.43 -7.35
N HIS A 122 13.76 -0.49 -7.88
CA HIS A 122 14.27 -1.68 -8.56
C HIS A 122 15.04 -1.33 -9.83
N ALA A 123 14.64 -0.29 -10.57
CA ALA A 123 15.39 0.17 -11.74
C ALA A 123 16.77 0.78 -11.39
N ILE A 124 16.96 1.25 -10.15
CA ILE A 124 18.22 1.88 -9.69
C ILE A 124 19.11 0.88 -8.94
N LEU A 125 18.52 -0.02 -8.14
CA LEU A 125 19.23 -0.88 -7.18
C LEU A 125 19.13 -2.39 -7.48
N GLY A 126 18.43 -2.78 -8.55
CA GLY A 126 18.23 -4.17 -8.97
C GLY A 126 18.80 -4.42 -10.36
#